data_AF-A0A1E4K5P4-F1
#
_entry.id   AF-A0A1E4K5P4-F1
#
_cell.length_a   1.000
_cell.length_b   1.000
_cell.length_c   1.000
_cell.angle_alpha   90.00
_cell.angle_beta   90.00
_cell.angle_gamma   90.00
#
_symmetry.space_group_name_H-M   'P 1'
#
loop_
_entity.id
_entity.type
_entity.pdbx_description
1 polymer ?
#
loop_
_entity_poly.entity_id
_entity_poly.type
_entity_poly.pdbx_seq_one_letter_code
_entity_poly.pdbx_strand_id
1 'polypeptide(L)'
;MEQFNRGHCKLAMLCALNTKCIRTAQKAVQNELYKEIGRGVGEYSWRLLDALREAHDPIRHMLFQGVGLNLQFEDSRIAETVISESLRRGFFVFPVHDSFITVASRADELTELMQEAAEICGFGGLRVEQKTAPNEIAFKSE
;
A
#
# COMPACT_ATOMS: atom_id res chain seq x y z
N MET A 1 3.11 -9.22 26.36
CA MET A 1 3.68 -8.73 25.09
C MET A 1 3.80 -7.24 25.20
N GLU A 2 4.97 -6.69 24.87
CA GLU A 2 5.18 -5.25 24.85
C GLU A 2 4.18 -4.58 23.90
N GLN A 3 3.40 -3.62 24.39
CA GLN A 3 2.41 -2.93 23.58
C GLN A 3 3.09 -1.78 22.83
N PHE A 4 3.27 -1.96 21.54
CA PHE A 4 3.79 -0.92 20.65
C PHE A 4 2.65 -0.06 20.08
N ASN A 5 2.92 1.22 19.81
CA ASN A 5 1.98 2.09 19.13
C ASN A 5 1.71 1.55 17.71
N ARG A 6 0.44 1.48 17.31
CA ARG A 6 0.01 1.02 15.98
C ARG A 6 0.70 1.76 14.83
N GLY A 7 0.89 3.08 14.96
CA GLY A 7 1.59 3.91 13.97
C GLY A 7 3.04 3.47 13.80
N HIS A 8 3.73 3.17 14.90
CA HIS A 8 5.11 2.69 14.89
C HIS A 8 5.20 1.31 14.24
N CYS A 9 4.29 0.39 14.55
CA CYS A 9 4.25 -0.93 13.92
C CYS A 9 4.06 -0.84 12.40
N LYS A 10 3.18 0.05 11.93
CA LYS A 10 2.96 0.27 10.50
C LYS A 10 4.21 0.78 9.81
N LEU A 11 4.85 1.79 10.40
CA LEU A 11 6.09 2.34 9.88
C LEU A 11 7.18 1.27 9.84
N ALA A 12 7.33 0.48 10.91
CA ALA A 12 8.30 -0.60 10.97
C ALA A 12 8.07 -1.65 9.88
N MET A 13 6.81 -2.04 9.64
CA MET A 13 6.46 -2.96 8.56
C MET A 13 6.79 -2.38 7.18
N LEU A 14 6.43 -1.11 6.96
CA LEU A 14 6.73 -0.40 5.71
C LEU A 14 8.24 -0.38 5.44
N CYS A 15 9.05 -0.02 6.44
CA CYS A 15 10.51 -0.01 6.31
C CYS A 15 11.09 -1.41 6.13
N ALA A 16 10.57 -2.41 6.87
CA ALA A 16 11.07 -3.78 6.81
C ALA A 16 10.83 -4.42 5.45
N LEU A 17 9.68 -4.18 4.81
CA LEU A 17 9.37 -4.76 3.49
C LEU A 17 10.12 -4.06 2.34
N ASN A 18 10.39 -2.76 2.46
CA ASN A 18 10.96 -1.95 1.38
C ASN A 18 12.48 -1.79 1.42
N THR A 19 13.15 -2.29 2.46
CA THR A 19 14.62 -2.22 2.57
C THR A 19 15.25 -3.60 2.41
N LYS A 20 16.49 -3.63 1.92
CA LYS A 20 17.28 -4.86 1.68
C LYS A 20 18.14 -5.29 2.88
N CYS A 21 18.01 -4.61 4.02
CA CYS A 21 18.83 -4.89 5.21
C CYS A 21 18.15 -4.35 6.48
N ILE A 22 18.23 -5.14 7.56
CA ILE A 22 17.69 -4.78 8.87
C ILE A 22 18.29 -3.48 9.43
N ARG A 23 19.57 -3.19 9.16
CA ARG A 23 20.21 -1.94 9.61
C ARG A 23 19.64 -0.72 8.88
N THR A 24 19.33 -0.87 7.60
CA THR A 24 18.71 0.21 6.81
C THR A 24 17.28 0.44 7.25
N ALA A 25 16.52 -0.64 7.50
CA ALA A 25 15.19 -0.55 8.10
C ALA A 25 15.21 0.16 9.45
N GLN A 26 16.13 -0.25 10.34
CA GLN A 26 16.24 0.33 11.68
C GLN A 26 16.55 1.82 11.63
N LYS A 27 17.50 2.24 10.79
CA LYS A 27 17.80 3.67 10.60
C LYS A 27 16.60 4.44 10.05
N ALA A 28 15.86 3.88 9.10
CA ALA A 28 14.67 4.52 8.54
C ALA A 28 13.58 4.72 9.62
N VAL A 29 13.27 3.66 10.37
CA VAL A 29 12.33 3.73 11.50
C VAL A 29 12.81 4.73 12.55
N GLN A 30 14.09 4.69 12.90
CA GLN A 30 14.67 5.58 13.88
C GLN A 30 14.55 7.05 13.47
N ASN A 31 14.85 7.38 12.22
CA ASN A 31 14.80 8.75 11.71
C ASN A 31 13.39 9.34 11.76
N GLU A 32 12.39 8.54 11.37
CA GLU A 32 10.98 8.95 11.40
C GLU A 32 10.46 9.12 12.83
N LEU A 33 10.80 8.19 13.72
CA LEU A 33 10.34 8.22 15.12
C LEU A 33 11.14 9.16 16.01
N TYR A 34 12.29 9.67 15.56
CA TYR A 34 13.14 10.55 16.37
C TYR A 34 12.41 11.83 16.78
N LYS A 35 11.57 12.38 15.90
CA LYS A 35 10.80 13.61 16.19
C LYS A 35 9.76 13.43 17.29
N GLU A 36 9.23 12.20 17.43
CA GLU A 36 8.19 11.87 18.40
C GLU A 36 8.79 11.40 19.73
N ILE A 37 9.77 10.49 19.68
CA ILE A 37 10.31 9.81 20.87
C ILE A 37 11.57 10.52 21.41
N GLY A 38 12.36 11.15 20.55
CA GLY A 38 13.62 11.80 20.95
C GLY A 38 14.73 10.79 21.30
N ARG A 39 15.49 11.08 22.38
CA ARG A 39 16.61 10.22 22.81
C ARG A 39 16.09 8.85 23.29
N GLY A 40 16.72 7.77 22.85
CA GLY A 40 16.32 6.38 23.17
C GLY A 40 15.58 5.65 22.06
N VAL A 41 15.21 6.34 20.97
CA VAL A 41 14.53 5.75 19.79
C VAL A 41 15.34 4.61 19.14
N GLY A 42 16.67 4.60 19.29
CA GLY A 42 17.53 3.56 18.76
C GLY A 42 17.19 2.18 19.34
N GLU A 43 17.13 2.06 20.67
CA GLU A 43 16.77 0.82 21.34
C GLU A 43 15.31 0.44 21.06
N TYR A 44 14.40 1.42 21.10
CA TYR A 44 12.98 1.22 20.80
C TYR A 44 12.77 0.65 19.38
N SER A 45 13.44 1.21 18.38
CA SER A 45 13.33 0.74 16.98
C SER A 45 13.84 -0.68 16.78
N TRP A 46 14.89 -1.10 17.50
CA TRP A 46 15.34 -2.50 17.49
C TRP A 46 14.30 -3.44 18.09
N ARG A 47 13.79 -3.13 19.29
CA ARG A 47 12.73 -3.93 19.95
C ARG A 47 11.48 -4.06 19.09
N LEU A 48 11.10 -2.96 18.42
CA LEU A 48 9.96 -2.94 17.51
C LEU A 48 10.17 -3.84 16.29
N LEU A 49 11.35 -3.82 15.66
CA LEU A 49 11.66 -4.69 14.53
C LEU A 49 11.76 -6.16 14.93
N ASP A 50 12.33 -6.47 16.09
CA ASP A 50 12.37 -7.85 16.59
C ASP A 50 10.97 -8.37 16.90
N ALA A 51 10.15 -7.58 17.60
CA ALA A 51 8.75 -7.93 17.85
C ALA A 51 7.96 -8.13 16.55
N LEU A 52 8.22 -7.32 15.53
CA LEU A 52 7.60 -7.46 14.21
C LEU A 52 7.98 -8.79 13.54
N ARG A 53 9.25 -9.21 13.63
CA ARG A 53 9.72 -10.50 13.08
C ARG A 53 9.08 -11.69 13.77
N GLU A 54 9.00 -11.65 15.11
CA GLU A 54 8.40 -12.73 15.90
C GLU A 54 6.89 -12.82 15.69
N ALA A 55 6.20 -11.68 15.55
CA ALA A 55 4.77 -11.64 15.26
C ALA A 55 4.41 -12.14 13.85
N HIS A 56 5.34 -12.04 12.89
CA HIS A 56 5.11 -12.37 11.48
C HIS A 56 6.02 -13.50 10.99
N ASP A 57 6.15 -14.56 11.78
CA ASP A 57 6.98 -15.73 11.46
C ASP A 57 6.77 -16.28 10.02
N PRO A 58 5.53 -16.39 9.49
CA PRO A 58 5.32 -16.92 8.14
C PRO A 58 6.01 -16.13 7.02
N ILE A 59 6.17 -14.81 7.18
CA ILE A 59 6.78 -13.93 6.18
C ILE A 59 8.15 -13.40 6.62
N ARG A 60 8.69 -13.89 7.73
CA ARG A 60 9.95 -13.42 8.32
C ARG A 60 11.12 -13.49 7.34
N HIS A 61 11.14 -14.49 6.48
CA HIS A 61 12.15 -14.70 5.45
C HIS A 61 12.08 -13.66 4.31
N MET A 62 10.95 -13.00 4.12
CA MET A 62 10.74 -11.95 3.12
C MET A 62 11.03 -10.55 3.67
N LEU A 63 11.06 -10.39 5.00
CA LEU A 63 11.42 -9.13 5.64
C LEU A 63 12.89 -8.78 5.37
N PHE A 64 13.15 -7.49 5.18
CA PHE A 64 14.47 -6.93 4.88
C PHE A 64 15.10 -7.42 3.58
N GLN A 65 14.28 -7.88 2.62
CA GLN A 65 14.72 -8.30 1.29
C GLN A 65 14.32 -7.30 0.19
N GLY A 66 13.58 -6.23 0.53
CA GLY A 66 13.05 -5.27 -0.43
C GLY A 66 11.90 -5.83 -1.29
N VAL A 67 11.26 -6.94 -0.87
CA VAL A 67 10.14 -7.57 -1.59
C VAL A 67 8.97 -6.62 -1.78
N GLY A 68 8.77 -5.67 -0.85
CA GLY A 68 7.73 -4.65 -0.96
C GLY A 68 7.84 -3.82 -2.23
N LEU A 69 9.05 -3.55 -2.72
CA LEU A 69 9.27 -2.79 -3.95
C LEU A 69 8.79 -3.55 -5.18
N ASN A 70 8.97 -4.88 -5.21
CA ASN A 70 8.47 -5.71 -6.30
C ASN A 70 6.94 -5.77 -6.28
N LEU A 71 6.34 -5.93 -5.11
CA LEU A 71 4.88 -5.93 -4.96
C LEU A 71 4.27 -4.59 -5.38
N GLN A 72 4.89 -3.47 -5.01
CA GLN A 72 4.47 -2.13 -5.43
C GLN A 72 4.62 -1.93 -6.94
N PHE A 73 5.63 -2.54 -7.56
CA PHE A 73 5.78 -2.52 -9.01
C PHE A 73 4.63 -3.28 -9.69
N GLU A 74 4.29 -4.48 -9.22
CA GLU A 74 3.14 -5.23 -9.78
C GLU A 74 1.82 -4.48 -9.57
N ASP A 75 1.63 -3.87 -8.40
CA ASP A 75 0.46 -3.00 -8.12
C ASP A 75 0.38 -1.83 -9.10
N SER A 76 1.52 -1.18 -9.39
CA SER A 76 1.56 -0.08 -10.36
C SER A 76 1.21 -0.52 -11.79
N ARG A 77 1.54 -1.76 -12.17
CA ARG A 77 1.17 -2.32 -13.49
C ARG A 77 -0.32 -2.59 -13.60
N ILE A 78 -0.96 -3.07 -12.53
CA ILE A 78 -2.41 -3.22 -12.46
C ILE A 78 -3.05 -1.84 -12.65
N ALA A 79 -2.56 -0.83 -11.93
CA ALA A 79 -3.08 0.52 -12.02
C ALA A 79 -2.93 1.14 -13.42
N GLU A 80 -1.77 0.97 -14.04
CA GLU A 80 -1.53 1.38 -15.44
C GLU A 80 -2.52 0.71 -16.40
N THR A 81 -2.76 -0.59 -16.23
CA THR A 81 -3.72 -1.35 -17.05
C THR A 81 -5.12 -0.78 -16.91
N VAL A 82 -5.59 -0.56 -15.67
CA VAL A 82 -6.91 0.05 -15.43
C VAL A 82 -7.05 1.40 -16.12
N ILE A 83 -6.04 2.28 -16.02
CA ILE A 83 -6.09 3.62 -16.64
C ILE A 83 -6.12 3.51 -18.17
N SER A 84 -5.24 2.69 -18.75
CA SER A 84 -5.14 2.54 -20.20
C SER A 84 -6.40 1.93 -20.82
N GLU A 85 -6.95 0.92 -20.16
CA GLU A 85 -8.18 0.25 -20.57
C GLU A 85 -9.41 1.15 -20.42
N SER A 86 -9.52 1.94 -19.34
CA SER A 86 -10.65 2.85 -19.16
C SER A 86 -10.72 3.87 -20.30
N LEU A 87 -9.56 4.45 -20.66
CA LEU A 87 -9.44 5.40 -21.77
C LEU A 87 -9.88 4.75 -23.10
N ARG A 88 -9.54 3.49 -23.32
CA ARG A 88 -9.96 2.75 -24.51
C ARG A 88 -11.46 2.44 -24.54
N ARG A 89 -12.06 2.18 -23.37
CA ARG A 89 -13.52 2.01 -23.19
C ARG A 89 -14.28 3.35 -23.22
N GLY A 90 -13.56 4.48 -23.32
CA GLY A 90 -14.16 5.80 -23.51
C GLY A 90 -14.59 6.47 -22.21
N PHE A 91 -13.99 6.10 -21.07
CA PHE A 91 -14.22 6.77 -19.80
C PHE A 91 -12.95 7.03 -19.01
N PHE A 92 -13.01 8.07 -18.19
CA PHE A 92 -11.88 8.50 -17.37
C PHE A 92 -11.99 7.93 -15.96
N VAL A 93 -10.83 7.61 -15.39
CA VAL A 93 -10.68 7.23 -13.99
C VAL A 93 -9.56 8.03 -13.37
N PHE A 94 -9.73 8.42 -12.11
CA PHE A 94 -8.70 9.11 -11.35
C PHE A 94 -8.09 8.14 -10.33
N PRO A 95 -6.79 7.79 -10.47
CA PRO A 95 -6.12 6.91 -9.52
C PRO A 95 -5.85 7.64 -8.20
N VAL A 96 -6.20 7.00 -7.09
CA VAL A 96 -5.92 7.43 -5.72
C VAL A 96 -5.34 6.24 -4.96
N HIS A 97 -4.01 6.11 -4.98
CA HIS A 97 -3.32 4.93 -4.45
C HIS A 97 -3.86 3.62 -5.08
N ASP A 98 -4.47 2.75 -4.28
CA ASP A 98 -5.08 1.47 -4.65
C ASP A 98 -6.55 1.60 -5.09
N SER A 99 -7.09 2.82 -5.06
CA SER A 99 -8.48 3.12 -5.36
C SER A 99 -8.61 3.92 -6.64
N PHE A 100 -9.74 3.79 -7.34
CA PHE A 100 -10.04 4.56 -8.54
C PHE A 100 -11.35 5.31 -8.38
N ILE A 101 -11.36 6.59 -8.76
CA ILE A 101 -12.55 7.42 -8.77
C ILE A 101 -13.07 7.50 -10.21
N THR A 102 -14.38 7.27 -10.39
CA THR A 102 -15.07 7.48 -11.66
C THR A 102 -16.47 8.05 -11.44
N VAL A 103 -17.18 8.34 -12.52
CA VAL A 103 -18.58 8.77 -12.46
C VAL A 103 -19.48 7.61 -12.01
N ALA A 104 -20.48 7.89 -11.18
CA ALA A 104 -21.33 6.86 -10.59
C ALA A 104 -21.97 5.91 -11.63
N SER A 105 -22.30 6.43 -12.82
CA SER A 105 -22.89 5.63 -13.92
C SER A 105 -21.95 4.57 -14.52
N ARG A 106 -20.64 4.63 -14.22
CA ARG A 106 -19.63 3.67 -14.69
C ARG A 106 -18.91 2.94 -13.56
N ALA A 107 -19.46 2.98 -12.35
CA ALA A 107 -18.87 2.29 -11.19
C ALA A 107 -18.76 0.78 -11.40
N ASP A 108 -19.78 0.16 -12.00
CA ASP A 108 -19.78 -1.27 -12.31
C ASP A 108 -18.75 -1.61 -13.39
N GLU A 109 -18.69 -0.82 -14.47
CA GLU A 109 -17.71 -0.98 -15.56
C GLU A 109 -16.27 -0.85 -15.06
N LEU A 110 -16.01 0.07 -14.13
CA LEU A 110 -14.70 0.19 -13.47
C LEU A 110 -14.41 -1.01 -12.56
N THR A 111 -15.41 -1.52 -11.85
CA THR A 111 -15.25 -2.68 -10.95
C THR A 111 -14.85 -3.92 -11.76
N GLU A 112 -15.54 -4.18 -12.86
CA GLU A 112 -15.21 -5.24 -13.81
C GLU A 112 -13.80 -5.05 -14.36
N LEU A 113 -13.48 -3.82 -14.79
CA LEU A 113 -12.15 -3.53 -15.32
C LEU A 113 -11.02 -3.75 -14.30
N MET A 114 -11.22 -3.37 -13.03
CA MET A 114 -10.24 -3.63 -11.97
C MET A 114 -10.03 -5.12 -11.72
N GLN A 115 -11.10 -5.92 -11.80
CA GLN A 115 -11.01 -7.38 -11.67
C GLN A 115 -10.28 -8.01 -12.86
N GLU A 116 -10.60 -7.59 -14.08
CA GLU A 116 -9.91 -8.03 -15.30
C GLU A 116 -8.42 -7.69 -15.26
N ALA A 117 -8.07 -6.45 -14.90
CA ALA A 117 -6.69 -6.01 -14.80
C ALA A 117 -5.90 -6.81 -13.74
N ALA A 118 -6.52 -7.08 -12.59
CA ALA A 118 -5.94 -7.93 -11.56
C ALA A 118 -5.70 -9.36 -12.06
N GLU A 119 -6.65 -9.93 -12.80
CA GLU A 119 -6.55 -11.28 -13.36
C GLU A 119 -5.41 -11.39 -14.39
N ILE A 120 -5.26 -10.40 -15.29
CA ILE A 120 -4.15 -10.32 -16.25
C ILE A 120 -2.79 -10.31 -15.54
N CYS A 121 -2.70 -9.63 -14.39
CA CYS A 121 -1.50 -9.56 -13.58
C CYS A 121 -1.29 -10.77 -12.65
N GLY A 122 -2.17 -11.79 -12.70
CA GLY A 122 -2.05 -13.01 -11.89
C GLY A 122 -2.65 -12.93 -10.48
N PHE A 123 -3.43 -11.90 -10.20
CA PHE A 123 -4.12 -11.67 -8.93
C PHE A 123 -5.63 -11.95 -9.03
N GLY A 124 -6.00 -13.02 -9.73
CA GLY A 124 -7.39 -13.43 -9.88
C GLY A 124 -8.10 -13.66 -8.54
N GLY A 125 -9.38 -13.29 -8.48
CA GLY A 125 -10.21 -13.46 -7.27
C GLY A 125 -10.09 -12.34 -6.24
N LEU A 126 -9.38 -11.25 -6.54
CA LEU A 126 -9.41 -10.04 -5.73
C LEU A 126 -10.83 -9.44 -5.71
N ARG A 127 -11.30 -9.11 -4.50
CA ARG A 127 -12.59 -8.43 -4.32
C ARG A 127 -12.38 -6.93 -4.44
N VAL A 128 -13.24 -6.29 -5.24
CA VAL A 128 -13.26 -4.83 -5.39
C VAL A 128 -14.43 -4.31 -4.57
N GLU A 129 -14.16 -3.34 -3.69
CA GLU A 129 -15.18 -2.64 -2.91
C GLU A 129 -15.55 -1.34 -3.61
N GLN A 130 -16.84 -1.16 -3.93
CA GLN A 130 -17.35 0.12 -4.40
C GLN A 130 -17.71 1.01 -3.22
N LYS A 131 -17.24 2.26 -3.24
CA LYS A 131 -17.57 3.28 -2.25
C LYS A 131 -18.06 4.53 -2.97
N THR A 132 -19.23 5.01 -2.59
CA THR A 132 -19.73 6.29 -3.09
C THR A 132 -19.03 7.41 -2.33
N ALA A 133 -18.36 8.30 -3.05
CA ALA A 133 -17.84 9.52 -2.43
C ALA A 133 -19.01 10.38 -1.94
N PRO A 134 -18.90 11.07 -0.80
CA PRO A 134 -19.89 12.09 -0.41
C PRO A 134 -20.06 13.10 -1.55
N ASN A 135 -21.29 13.59 -1.75
CA ASN A 135 -21.79 14.38 -2.90
C ASN A 135 -21.05 15.71 -3.24
N GLU A 136 -19.82 15.94 -2.78
CA GLU A 136 -19.10 17.21 -2.92
C GLU A 136 -18.02 17.21 -4.02
N ILE A 137 -17.75 16.08 -4.71
CA ILE A 137 -16.82 16.10 -5.85
C ILE A 137 -17.59 16.52 -7.12
N ALA A 138 -18.06 17.77 -7.13
CA ALA A 138 -18.57 18.41 -8.33
C ALA A 138 -17.38 18.72 -9.24
N PHE A 139 -17.07 17.82 -10.18
CA PHE A 139 -16.24 18.16 -11.33
C PHE A 139 -17.00 19.20 -12.15
N LYS A 140 -16.70 20.49 -11.93
CA LYS A 140 -17.17 21.57 -12.79
C LYS A 140 -16.51 21.38 -14.15
N SER A 141 -17.30 21.00 -15.15
CA SER A 141 -16.94 21.24 -16.54
C SER A 141 -17.01 22.74 -16.81
N GLU A 142 -15.88 23.35 -17.16
CA GLU A 142 -15.85 24.64 -17.85
C GLU A 142 -16.27 24.46 -19.32
#